data_AF-A0A1I8N2S7-F1
#
_entry.id   AF-A0A1I8N2S7-F1
#
_cell.length_a   1.000
_cell.length_b   1.000
_cell.length_c   1.000
_cell.angle_alpha   90.00
_cell.angle_beta   90.00
_cell.angle_gamma   90.00
#
_symmetry.space_group_name_H-M   'P 1'
#
loop_
_entity.id
_entity.type
_entity.pdbx_description
1 polymer ?
#
loop_
_entity_poly.entity_id
_entity_poly.type
_entity_poly.pdbx_seq_one_letter_code
_entity_poly.pdbx_strand_id
1 'polypeptide(L)'
;MDQSASQSTDRKQRYKLIIDELQTINKCIGTREESETCSALRNIIERNDNIHKEGSIGDKLENTSEVVLDAQILKSTHESISKLLQASSEFNDGMYQNAISALISHNDGENWQDITRLALFCSKSVATKSSMLGAADIEPKERIVKERQQRRRTVLSQEKKPETIQQLKRGDRGAEKVNILLKQLDVIFRANHRQPIPYYKLIIDPHDFMNTVENAFQMAFLARDGNIAIESSGSDGLPHVRLAHKDELDAHPDTSQSI
;
A
#
# COMPACT_ATOMS: atom_id res chain seq x y z
N MET A 1 30.12 -47.45 -8.57
CA MET A 1 28.96 -46.85 -7.88
C MET A 1 29.36 -45.63 -7.03
N ASP A 2 30.58 -45.57 -6.47
CA ASP A 2 31.02 -44.45 -5.59
C ASP A 2 31.15 -43.07 -6.26
N GLN A 3 31.53 -43.00 -7.54
CA GLN A 3 31.78 -41.70 -8.20
C GLN A 3 30.51 -40.87 -8.41
N SER A 4 29.37 -41.49 -8.73
CA SER A 4 28.09 -40.79 -8.92
C SER A 4 27.53 -40.25 -7.60
N ALA A 5 27.62 -41.03 -6.52
CA ALA A 5 27.22 -40.59 -5.18
C ALA A 5 28.06 -39.41 -4.67
N SER A 6 29.38 -39.46 -4.89
CA SER A 6 30.30 -38.38 -4.54
C SER A 6 30.02 -37.08 -5.32
N GLN A 7 29.74 -37.19 -6.63
CA GLN A 7 29.35 -36.05 -7.45
C GLN A 7 27.99 -35.46 -7.06
N SER A 8 27.02 -36.29 -6.66
CA SER A 8 25.73 -35.83 -6.13
C SER A 8 25.89 -35.04 -4.84
N THR A 9 26.73 -35.53 -3.91
CA THR A 9 26.98 -34.82 -2.65
C THR A 9 27.65 -33.46 -2.87
N ASP A 10 28.57 -33.38 -3.81
CA ASP A 10 29.22 -32.13 -4.19
C ASP A 10 28.23 -31.12 -4.80
N ARG A 11 27.37 -31.55 -5.73
CA ARG A 11 26.32 -30.69 -6.31
C ARG A 11 25.36 -30.16 -5.24
N LYS A 12 24.93 -31.01 -4.30
CA LYS A 12 24.07 -30.61 -3.17
C LYS A 12 24.75 -29.55 -2.30
N GLN A 13 26.05 -29.66 -2.06
CA GLN A 13 26.80 -28.66 -1.30
C GLN A 13 26.87 -27.33 -2.05
N ARG A 14 27.07 -27.35 -3.38
CA ARG A 14 27.05 -26.15 -4.22
C ARG A 14 25.68 -25.46 -4.24
N TYR A 15 24.59 -26.22 -4.31
CA TYR A 15 23.24 -25.66 -4.18
C TYR A 15 23.02 -24.99 -2.82
N LYS A 16 23.50 -25.59 -1.72
CA LYS A 16 23.40 -24.97 -0.38
C LYS A 16 24.16 -23.63 -0.31
N LEU A 17 25.36 -23.55 -0.88
CA LEU A 17 26.11 -22.29 -0.94
C LEU A 17 25.35 -21.21 -1.71
N ILE A 18 24.68 -21.58 -2.81
CA ILE A 18 23.83 -20.66 -3.58
C ILE A 18 22.65 -20.17 -2.73
N ILE A 19 22.01 -21.07 -1.97
CA ILE A 19 20.90 -20.70 -1.08
C ILE A 19 21.37 -19.71 0.00
N ASP A 20 22.53 -19.94 0.62
CA ASP A 20 23.09 -19.05 1.63
C ASP A 20 23.40 -17.67 1.05
N GLU A 21 24.02 -17.62 -0.14
CA GLU A 21 24.28 -16.38 -0.88
C GLU A 21 22.98 -15.64 -1.20
N LEU A 22 21.96 -16.35 -1.68
CA LEU A 22 20.65 -15.78 -1.99
C LEU A 22 19.93 -15.23 -0.75
N GLN A 23 20.12 -15.87 0.42
CA GLN A 23 19.62 -15.33 1.69
C GLN A 23 20.33 -14.04 2.09
N THR A 24 21.64 -13.91 1.84
CA THR A 24 22.36 -12.67 2.11
C THR A 24 21.91 -11.54 1.18
N ILE A 25 21.72 -11.82 -0.11
CA ILE A 25 21.21 -10.84 -1.08
C ILE A 25 19.82 -10.36 -0.67
N ASN A 26 18.93 -11.29 -0.30
CA ASN A 26 17.58 -10.96 0.17
C ASN A 26 17.55 -9.99 1.35
N LYS A 27 18.52 -10.07 2.27
CA LYS A 27 18.62 -9.16 3.42
C LYS A 27 19.10 -7.76 3.03
N CYS A 28 19.80 -7.64 1.90
CA CYS A 28 20.37 -6.38 1.42
C CYS A 28 19.48 -5.66 0.38
N ILE A 29 18.37 -6.28 -0.06
CA ILE A 29 17.41 -5.65 -0.98
C ILE A 29 16.92 -4.32 -0.37
N GLY A 30 17.03 -3.23 -1.14
CA GLY A 30 16.66 -1.87 -0.73
C GLY A 30 17.82 -1.03 -0.15
N THR A 31 18.90 -1.65 0.33
CA THR A 31 20.11 -0.96 0.81
C THR A 31 21.20 -0.83 -0.26
N ARG A 32 21.22 -1.75 -1.22
CA ARG A 32 22.21 -1.85 -2.28
C ARG A 32 21.63 -1.31 -3.59
N GLU A 33 22.49 -0.89 -4.51
CA GLU A 33 22.06 -0.48 -5.85
C GLU A 33 21.29 -1.61 -6.56
N GLU A 34 20.20 -1.25 -7.24
CA GLU A 34 19.32 -2.20 -7.93
C GLU A 34 20.06 -2.96 -9.04
N SER A 35 20.93 -2.25 -9.77
CA SER A 35 21.76 -2.82 -10.84
C SER A 35 22.69 -3.92 -10.31
N GLU A 36 23.35 -3.67 -9.18
CA GLU A 36 24.22 -4.65 -8.53
C GLU A 36 23.43 -5.86 -8.02
N THR A 37 22.25 -5.64 -7.46
CA THR A 37 21.36 -6.70 -6.97
C THR A 37 20.86 -7.58 -8.12
N CYS A 38 20.44 -6.99 -9.23
CA CYS A 38 20.05 -7.69 -10.46
C CYS A 38 21.20 -8.50 -11.04
N SER A 39 22.41 -7.92 -11.10
CA SER A 39 23.61 -8.60 -11.58
C SER A 39 23.96 -9.83 -10.71
N ALA A 40 23.88 -9.68 -9.39
CA ALA A 40 24.10 -10.78 -8.46
C ALA A 40 23.05 -11.92 -8.61
N LEU A 41 21.76 -11.57 -8.74
CA LEU A 41 20.70 -12.55 -8.97
C LEU A 41 20.86 -13.27 -10.31
N ARG A 42 21.30 -12.57 -11.36
CA ARG A 42 21.62 -13.18 -12.66
C ARG A 42 22.74 -14.21 -12.55
N ASN A 43 23.82 -13.87 -11.84
CA ASN A 43 24.93 -14.78 -11.61
C ASN A 43 24.51 -16.03 -10.83
N ILE A 44 23.58 -15.89 -9.87
CA ILE A 44 23.00 -17.04 -9.14
C ILE A 44 22.25 -17.97 -10.10
N ILE A 45 21.39 -17.43 -10.97
CA ILE A 45 20.61 -18.22 -11.93
C ILE A 45 21.56 -18.95 -12.89
N GLU A 46 22.58 -18.27 -13.41
CA GLU A 46 23.54 -18.88 -14.34
C GLU A 46 24.34 -20.02 -13.67
N ARG A 47 24.77 -19.83 -12.42
CA ARG A 47 25.42 -20.89 -11.64
C ARG A 47 24.49 -22.06 -11.35
N ASN A 48 23.23 -21.78 -11.03
CA ASN A 48 22.21 -22.80 -10.80
C ASN A 48 21.98 -23.65 -12.06
N ASP A 49 21.82 -23.00 -13.22
CA ASP A 49 21.67 -23.66 -14.51
C ASP A 49 22.89 -24.53 -14.86
N ASN A 50 24.10 -24.08 -14.53
CA ASN A 50 25.32 -24.84 -14.76
C ASN A 50 25.35 -26.12 -13.91
N ILE A 51 25.00 -26.05 -12.62
CA ILE A 51 24.91 -27.25 -11.76
C ILE A 51 23.80 -28.18 -12.26
N HIS A 52 22.66 -27.63 -12.68
CA HIS A 52 21.54 -28.42 -13.21
C HIS A 52 21.91 -29.18 -14.50
N LYS A 53 22.78 -28.61 -15.35
CA LYS A 53 23.24 -29.23 -16.60
C LYS A 53 24.26 -30.36 -16.40
N GLU A 54 24.93 -30.44 -15.26
CA GLU A 54 25.92 -31.49 -14.97
C GLU A 54 25.28 -32.88 -14.78
N GLY A 55 24.00 -32.95 -14.38
CA GLY A 55 23.30 -34.22 -14.14
C GLY A 55 22.49 -34.71 -15.35
N SER A 56 22.57 -36.01 -15.65
CA SER A 56 21.69 -36.65 -16.64
C SER A 56 20.25 -36.75 -16.13
N ILE A 57 19.28 -36.93 -17.03
CA ILE A 57 17.85 -37.10 -16.68
C ILE A 57 17.67 -38.30 -15.73
N GLY A 58 18.41 -39.39 -15.93
CA GLY A 58 18.39 -40.56 -15.05
C GLY A 58 18.91 -40.25 -13.64
N ASP A 59 20.05 -39.56 -13.54
CA ASP A 59 20.65 -39.17 -12.26
C ASP A 59 19.75 -38.24 -11.43
N LYS A 60 18.97 -37.38 -12.12
CA LYS A 60 18.00 -36.48 -11.49
C LYS A 60 16.81 -37.23 -10.90
N LEU A 61 16.39 -38.32 -11.52
CA LEU A 61 15.31 -39.17 -11.01
C LEU A 61 15.73 -39.89 -9.73
N GLU A 62 16.99 -40.32 -9.66
CA GLU A 62 17.57 -40.95 -8.47
C GLU A 62 17.87 -39.92 -7.37
N ASN A 63 18.22 -38.68 -7.73
CA ASN A 63 18.56 -37.60 -6.80
C ASN A 63 17.49 -36.50 -6.75
N THR A 64 16.26 -36.87 -6.43
CA THR A 64 15.12 -35.93 -6.31
C THR A 64 15.39 -34.73 -5.39
N SER A 65 16.21 -34.92 -4.36
CA SER A 65 16.63 -33.85 -3.45
C SER A 65 17.39 -32.70 -4.15
N GLU A 66 18.16 -32.97 -5.20
CA GLU A 66 18.82 -31.93 -6.00
C GLU A 66 17.81 -31.11 -6.80
N VAL A 67 16.81 -31.79 -7.38
CA VAL A 67 15.74 -31.15 -8.14
C VAL A 67 14.89 -30.23 -7.25
N VAL A 68 14.67 -30.63 -5.99
CA VAL A 68 13.97 -29.78 -5.01
C VAL A 68 14.80 -28.53 -4.66
N LEU A 69 16.12 -28.67 -4.47
CA LEU A 69 17.00 -27.53 -4.18
C LEU A 69 17.05 -26.54 -5.35
N ASP A 70 17.15 -27.05 -6.58
CA ASP A 70 17.10 -26.28 -7.82
C ASP A 70 15.79 -25.48 -7.95
N ALA A 71 14.64 -26.15 -7.78
CA ALA A 71 13.34 -25.49 -7.79
C ALA A 71 13.20 -24.46 -6.66
N GLN A 72 13.78 -24.72 -5.49
CA GLN A 72 13.79 -23.78 -4.37
C GLN A 72 14.62 -22.54 -4.67
N ILE A 73 15.78 -22.69 -5.33
CA ILE A 73 16.61 -21.55 -5.75
C ILE A 73 15.86 -20.70 -6.77
N LEU A 74 15.21 -21.32 -7.76
CA LEU A 74 14.43 -20.61 -8.78
C LEU A 74 13.24 -19.85 -8.15
N LYS A 75 12.52 -20.49 -7.22
CA LYS A 75 11.43 -19.85 -6.49
C LYS A 75 11.93 -18.66 -5.66
N SER A 76 13.00 -18.86 -4.90
CA SER A 76 13.55 -17.83 -4.01
C SER A 76 14.13 -16.64 -4.79
N THR A 77 14.76 -16.88 -5.94
CA THR A 77 15.22 -15.79 -6.84
C THR A 77 14.05 -14.99 -7.40
N HIS A 78 12.94 -15.65 -7.80
CA HIS A 78 11.73 -14.94 -8.23
C HIS A 78 11.12 -14.07 -7.11
N GLU A 79 11.10 -14.58 -5.87
CA GLU A 79 10.66 -13.80 -4.71
C GLU A 79 11.58 -12.60 -4.45
N SER A 80 12.89 -12.76 -4.60
CA SER A 80 13.87 -11.66 -4.49
C SER A 80 13.65 -10.59 -5.54
N ILE A 81 13.43 -10.97 -6.80
CA ILE A 81 13.14 -10.02 -7.89
C ILE A 81 11.83 -9.27 -7.61
N SER A 82 10.80 -9.98 -7.14
CA SER A 82 9.52 -9.35 -6.81
C SER A 82 9.65 -8.32 -5.69
N LYS A 83 10.44 -8.63 -4.65
CA LYS A 83 10.75 -7.69 -3.56
C LYS A 83 11.56 -6.50 -4.06
N LEU A 84 12.53 -6.73 -4.94
CA LEU A 84 13.31 -5.65 -5.56
C LEU A 84 12.41 -4.72 -6.37
N LEU A 85 11.50 -5.26 -7.19
CA LEU A 85 10.55 -4.48 -7.99
C LEU A 85 9.56 -3.69 -7.13
N GLN A 86 9.11 -4.26 -6.00
CA GLN A 86 8.29 -3.52 -5.06
C GLN A 86 9.07 -2.37 -4.41
N ALA A 87 10.30 -2.65 -3.96
CA ALA A 87 11.19 -1.66 -3.37
C ALA A 87 11.63 -0.56 -4.35
N SER A 88 11.67 -0.85 -5.66
CA SER A 88 11.97 0.14 -6.70
C SER A 88 10.73 0.89 -7.19
N SER A 89 9.54 0.31 -7.05
CA SER A 89 8.26 0.98 -7.38
C SER A 89 7.86 2.03 -6.35
N GLU A 90 8.29 1.85 -5.11
CA GLU A 90 8.14 2.85 -4.05
C GLU A 90 9.37 3.77 -4.06
N PHE A 91 9.13 5.07 -3.84
CA PHE A 91 10.22 6.03 -3.69
C PHE A 91 11.17 5.56 -2.58
N ASN A 92 12.38 5.13 -2.96
CA ASN A 92 13.37 4.66 -2.00
C ASN A 92 14.09 5.87 -1.37
N ASP A 93 13.71 6.19 -0.14
CA ASP A 93 14.28 7.29 0.65
C ASP A 93 15.82 7.22 0.71
N GLY A 94 16.40 6.02 0.82
CA GLY A 94 17.85 5.83 0.89
C GLY A 94 18.56 6.14 -0.42
N MET A 95 17.98 5.71 -1.56
CA MET A 95 18.51 6.08 -2.88
C MET A 95 18.36 7.57 -3.14
N TYR A 96 17.24 8.17 -2.74
CA TYR A 96 17.02 9.60 -2.86
C TYR A 96 17.99 10.42 -2.00
N GLN A 97 18.22 9.99 -0.74
CA GLN A 97 19.21 10.60 0.15
C GLN A 97 20.61 10.51 -0.44
N ASN A 98 21.03 9.34 -0.91
CA ASN A 98 22.34 9.15 -1.52
C ASN A 98 22.52 10.01 -2.79
N ALA A 99 21.48 10.11 -3.62
CA ALA A 99 21.49 10.96 -4.82
C ALA A 99 21.60 12.45 -4.46
N ILE A 100 20.87 12.90 -3.43
CA ILE A 100 20.98 14.26 -2.89
C ILE A 100 22.38 14.52 -2.33
N SER A 101 22.90 13.61 -1.51
CA SER A 101 24.25 13.74 -0.94
C SER A 101 25.32 13.77 -2.02
N ALA A 102 25.22 12.94 -3.04
CA ALA A 102 26.14 12.94 -4.18
C ALA A 102 26.06 14.24 -5.01
N LEU A 103 24.88 14.85 -5.12
CA LEU A 103 24.68 16.10 -5.83
C LEU A 103 25.22 17.32 -5.06
N ILE A 104 25.11 17.30 -3.73
CA ILE A 104 25.48 18.42 -2.86
C ILE A 104 26.95 18.34 -2.43
N SER A 105 27.52 17.14 -2.33
CA SER A 105 28.88 16.94 -1.80
C SER A 105 29.93 17.36 -2.82
N HIS A 106 30.58 18.50 -2.56
CA HIS A 106 31.75 18.99 -3.28
C HIS A 106 33.01 18.89 -2.41
N ASN A 107 34.18 19.03 -3.02
CA ASN A 107 35.47 18.97 -2.31
C ASN A 107 35.58 19.96 -1.13
N ASP A 108 34.88 21.10 -1.19
CA ASP A 108 34.89 22.16 -0.17
C ASP A 108 33.69 22.09 0.81
N GLY A 109 32.84 21.06 0.71
CA GLY A 109 31.67 20.85 1.58
C GLY A 109 30.34 20.72 0.83
N GLU A 110 29.25 20.87 1.57
CA GLU A 110 27.88 20.72 1.04
C GLU A 110 27.37 21.99 0.34
N ASN A 111 27.13 21.92 -0.98
CA ASN A 111 26.56 23.01 -1.76
C ASN A 111 25.07 22.80 -2.12
N TRP A 112 24.17 23.33 -1.30
CA TRP A 112 22.72 23.27 -1.52
C TRP A 112 22.22 24.10 -2.72
N GLN A 113 23.08 24.92 -3.33
CA GLN A 113 22.72 25.74 -4.48
C GLN A 113 22.43 24.90 -5.73
N ASP A 114 23.03 23.71 -5.86
CA ASP A 114 22.84 22.87 -7.04
C ASP A 114 21.43 22.29 -7.11
N ILE A 115 20.86 21.87 -5.97
CA ILE A 115 19.44 21.51 -5.87
C ILE A 115 18.55 22.71 -6.15
N THR A 116 18.91 23.87 -5.61
CA THR A 116 18.13 25.10 -5.79
C THR A 116 18.04 25.49 -7.26
N ARG A 117 19.14 25.36 -8.03
CA ARG A 117 19.15 25.60 -9.48
C ARG A 117 18.21 24.66 -10.24
N LEU A 118 18.21 23.38 -9.92
CA LEU A 118 17.30 22.41 -10.53
C LEU A 118 15.83 22.73 -10.18
N ALA A 119 15.56 23.05 -8.91
CA ALA A 119 14.24 23.41 -8.44
C ALA A 119 13.69 24.68 -9.10
N LEU A 120 14.55 25.65 -9.46
CA LEU A 120 14.16 26.86 -10.17
C LEU A 120 13.60 26.60 -11.57
N PHE A 121 14.08 25.56 -12.28
CA PHE A 121 13.52 25.19 -13.59
C PHE A 121 12.17 24.48 -13.47
N CYS A 122 11.93 23.76 -12.37
CA CYS A 122 10.67 23.06 -12.12
C CYS A 122 9.61 23.96 -11.44
N SER A 123 10.04 24.99 -10.71
CA SER A 123 9.15 25.93 -10.05
C SER A 123 8.70 27.02 -11.01
N LYS A 124 7.50 26.85 -11.56
CA LYS A 124 6.78 27.99 -12.12
C LYS A 124 6.37 28.87 -10.95
N SER A 125 7.11 29.95 -10.72
CA SER A 125 6.68 30.99 -9.78
C SER A 125 5.29 31.44 -10.21
N VAL A 126 4.29 31.13 -9.38
CA VAL A 126 2.94 31.64 -9.59
C VAL A 126 3.06 33.15 -9.46
N ALA A 127 2.66 33.88 -10.51
CA ALA A 127 2.52 35.32 -10.45
C ALA A 127 1.43 35.67 -9.43
N THR A 128 1.80 35.72 -8.15
CA THR A 128 0.97 36.34 -7.14
C THR A 128 0.91 37.80 -7.53
N LYS A 129 -0.28 38.29 -7.87
CA LYS A 129 -0.48 39.74 -7.99
C LYS A 129 0.01 40.33 -6.67
N SER A 130 1.08 41.12 -6.72
CA SER A 130 1.55 41.90 -5.58
C SER A 130 0.33 42.66 -5.10
N SER A 131 -0.18 42.28 -3.92
CA SER A 131 -1.31 42.85 -3.19
C SER A 131 -2.32 43.64 -4.03
N MET A 132 -3.58 43.19 -4.12
CA MET A 132 -4.68 44.05 -4.63
C MET A 132 -4.91 45.34 -3.79
N LEU A 133 -4.02 45.65 -2.84
CA LEU A 133 -3.94 46.87 -2.05
C LEU A 133 -2.78 47.80 -2.48
N GLY A 134 -2.47 47.89 -3.78
CA GLY A 134 -1.44 48.82 -4.29
C GLY A 134 -1.72 50.32 -4.04
N ALA A 135 -2.85 50.69 -3.44
CA ALA A 135 -3.23 52.07 -3.15
C ALA A 135 -3.99 52.26 -1.81
N ALA A 136 -3.91 51.29 -0.89
CA ALA A 136 -4.42 51.53 0.46
C ALA A 136 -3.26 51.99 1.34
N ASP A 137 -3.28 53.26 1.71
CA ASP A 137 -2.40 53.84 2.72
C ASP A 137 -2.80 53.28 4.08
N ILE A 138 -2.37 52.04 4.36
CA ILE A 138 -2.59 51.39 5.64
C ILE A 138 -1.41 51.74 6.50
N GLU A 139 -1.62 52.69 7.42
CA GLU A 139 -0.69 52.93 8.50
C GLU A 139 -0.45 51.60 9.24
N PRO A 140 0.81 51.14 9.33
CA PRO A 140 1.12 49.89 10.00
C PRO A 140 0.69 50.00 11.46
N LYS A 141 -0.38 49.28 11.83
CA LYS A 141 -0.86 49.23 13.21
C LYS A 141 0.28 48.77 14.11
N GLU A 142 0.74 49.66 14.99
CA GLU A 142 1.74 49.34 16.00
C GLU A 142 1.24 48.16 16.83
N ARG A 143 1.89 47.01 16.64
CA ARG A 143 1.62 45.82 17.44
C ARG A 143 2.20 46.08 18.83
N ILE A 144 1.35 46.44 19.77
CA ILE A 144 1.69 46.41 21.20
C ILE A 144 2.07 44.96 21.51
N VAL A 145 3.37 44.71 21.68
CA VAL A 145 3.89 43.41 22.12
C VAL A 145 3.42 43.25 23.56
N LYS A 146 2.30 42.53 23.76
CA LYS A 146 1.91 42.11 25.10
C LYS A 146 3.00 41.18 25.61
N GLU A 147 3.74 41.67 26.60
CA GLU A 147 4.79 40.93 27.26
C GLU A 147 4.22 39.59 27.74
N ARG A 148 4.79 38.50 27.23
CA ARG A 148 4.28 37.16 27.47
C ARG A 148 4.50 36.85 28.94
N GLN A 149 3.44 36.81 29.74
CA GLN A 149 3.54 36.48 31.16
C GLN A 149 4.34 35.19 31.33
N GLN A 150 5.44 35.29 32.05
CA GLN A 150 6.35 34.19 32.32
C GLN A 150 5.56 33.11 33.06
N ARG A 151 5.42 31.95 32.42
CA ARG A 151 4.65 30.82 32.96
C ARG A 151 5.33 30.40 34.26
N ARG A 152 4.70 30.70 35.41
CA ARG A 152 5.17 30.20 36.71
C ARG A 152 5.20 28.67 36.65
N ARG A 153 6.36 28.11 36.93
CA ARG A 153 6.61 26.67 36.92
C ARG A 153 5.83 26.06 38.08
N THR A 154 4.68 25.45 37.79
CA THR A 154 3.93 24.69 38.79
C THR A 154 4.78 23.50 39.22
N VAL A 155 4.94 23.38 40.54
CA VAL A 155 5.68 22.33 41.23
C VAL A 155 5.25 20.94 40.73
N LEU A 156 6.25 20.06 40.58
CA LEU A 156 6.16 18.65 40.19
C LEU A 156 4.88 17.98 40.69
N SER A 157 3.88 17.90 39.82
CA SER A 157 2.73 17.00 39.96
C SER A 157 3.03 15.74 39.16
N GLN A 158 2.74 14.60 39.78
CA GLN A 158 3.08 13.23 39.39
C GLN A 158 3.09 12.96 37.88
N GLU A 159 4.12 12.23 37.43
CA GLU A 159 4.26 11.72 36.07
C GLU A 159 2.99 10.96 35.65
N LYS A 160 2.21 11.58 34.76
CA LYS A 160 1.08 10.91 34.13
C LYS A 160 1.65 10.06 32.99
N LYS A 161 1.78 8.77 33.25
CA LYS A 161 2.15 7.76 32.25
C LYS A 161 1.19 7.90 31.05
N PRO A 162 1.67 7.98 29.80
CA PRO A 162 0.79 8.02 28.64
C PRO A 162 -0.02 6.71 28.61
N GLU A 163 -1.34 6.84 28.56
CA GLU A 163 -2.23 5.71 28.38
C GLU A 163 -1.86 5.02 27.06
N THR A 164 -1.62 3.70 27.14
CA THR A 164 -1.45 2.87 25.96
C THR A 164 -2.70 3.05 25.10
N ILE A 165 -2.52 3.63 23.92
CA ILE A 165 -3.57 3.72 22.90
C ILE A 165 -3.83 2.29 22.42
N GLN A 166 -4.65 1.56 23.18
CA GLN A 166 -5.28 0.36 22.68
C GLN A 166 -6.38 0.83 21.74
N GLN A 167 -6.23 0.42 20.49
CA GLN A 167 -7.13 0.69 19.37
C GLN A 167 -7.01 2.12 18.84
N LEU A 168 -6.08 2.27 17.90
CA LEU A 168 -6.27 3.18 16.77
C LEU A 168 -7.73 3.02 16.30
N LYS A 169 -8.59 4.02 16.52
CA LYS A 169 -9.89 4.11 15.86
C LYS A 169 -9.61 4.22 14.37
N ARG A 170 -9.54 3.06 13.71
CA ARG A 170 -9.25 2.90 12.29
C ARG A 170 -10.49 3.37 11.53
N GLY A 171 -10.55 4.68 11.27
CA GLY A 171 -11.25 5.29 10.14
C GLY A 171 -12.78 5.30 10.16
N ASP A 172 -13.36 6.29 10.85
CA ASP A 172 -14.77 6.71 10.69
C ASP A 172 -15.10 7.29 9.28
N ARG A 173 -14.11 7.41 8.39
CA ARG A 173 -14.31 7.96 7.03
C ARG A 173 -15.18 7.06 6.15
N GLY A 174 -15.17 5.74 6.39
CA GLY A 174 -16.05 4.81 5.68
C GLY A 174 -17.51 4.96 6.09
N ALA A 175 -17.77 5.16 7.39
CA ALA A 175 -19.11 5.33 7.94
C ALA A 175 -19.79 6.61 7.44
N GLU A 176 -19.05 7.70 7.25
CA GLU A 176 -19.60 8.95 6.75
C GLU A 176 -20.14 8.82 5.31
N LYS A 177 -19.41 8.13 4.42
CA LYS A 177 -19.86 7.83 3.05
C LYS A 177 -21.12 6.95 3.03
N VAL A 178 -21.14 5.88 3.84
CA VAL A 178 -22.30 4.98 3.94
C VAL A 178 -23.55 5.72 4.42
N ASN A 179 -23.40 6.63 5.39
CA ASN A 179 -24.50 7.48 5.87
C ASN A 179 -25.05 8.45 4.82
N ILE A 180 -24.19 8.99 3.95
CA ILE A 180 -24.61 9.86 2.84
C ILE A 180 -25.42 9.05 1.81
N LEU A 181 -24.95 7.84 1.48
CA LEU A 181 -25.61 6.95 0.53
C LEU A 181 -26.97 6.51 1.04
N LEU A 182 -27.09 6.16 2.32
CA LEU A 182 -28.37 5.82 2.93
C LEU A 182 -29.40 6.96 2.76
N LYS A 183 -28.98 8.22 2.97
CA LYS A 183 -29.85 9.39 2.77
C LYS A 183 -30.27 9.54 1.30
N GLN A 184 -29.37 9.30 0.36
CA GLN A 184 -29.68 9.35 -1.07
C GLN A 184 -30.66 8.24 -1.46
N LEU A 185 -30.43 7.03 -0.97
CA LEU A 185 -31.29 5.88 -1.19
C LEU A 185 -32.70 6.13 -0.65
N ASP A 186 -32.81 6.72 0.55
CA ASP A 186 -34.09 7.14 1.15
C ASP A 186 -34.87 8.10 0.26
N VAL A 187 -34.20 9.06 -0.39
CA VAL A 187 -34.83 10.00 -1.32
C VAL A 187 -35.33 9.27 -2.58
N ILE A 188 -34.50 8.37 -3.13
CA ILE A 188 -34.85 7.59 -4.33
C ILE A 188 -36.06 6.68 -4.05
N PHE A 189 -36.08 5.99 -2.90
CA PHE A 189 -37.20 5.15 -2.50
C PHE A 189 -38.47 5.95 -2.25
N ARG A 190 -38.38 7.13 -1.63
CA ARG A 190 -39.55 8.02 -1.45
C ARG A 190 -40.12 8.48 -2.79
N ALA A 191 -39.27 8.82 -3.74
CA ALA A 191 -39.68 9.18 -5.10
C ALA A 191 -40.35 8.01 -5.82
N ASN A 192 -39.93 6.77 -5.54
CA ASN A 192 -40.50 5.55 -6.12
C ASN A 192 -41.63 4.91 -5.28
N HIS A 193 -42.36 5.69 -4.47
CA HIS A 193 -43.46 5.20 -3.62
C HIS A 193 -43.10 4.02 -2.69
N ARG A 194 -41.84 3.96 -2.23
CA ARG A 194 -41.27 2.86 -1.41
C ARG A 194 -41.38 1.47 -2.06
N GLN A 195 -41.49 1.40 -3.39
CA GLN A 195 -41.47 0.14 -4.12
C GLN A 195 -40.04 -0.38 -4.25
N PRO A 196 -39.82 -1.71 -4.24
CA PRO A 196 -38.52 -2.31 -4.48
C PRO A 196 -37.94 -1.87 -5.84
N ILE A 197 -36.64 -1.57 -5.86
CA ILE A 197 -35.94 -1.10 -7.06
C ILE A 197 -34.96 -2.18 -7.53
N PRO A 198 -34.86 -2.49 -8.84
CA PRO A 198 -33.86 -3.43 -9.33
C PRO A 198 -32.44 -3.05 -8.91
N TYR A 199 -31.68 -4.00 -8.34
CA TYR A 199 -30.34 -3.77 -7.81
C TYR A 199 -29.37 -3.17 -8.85
N TYR A 200 -29.38 -3.72 -10.07
CA TYR A 200 -28.52 -3.27 -11.15
C TYR A 200 -28.77 -1.82 -11.57
N LYS A 201 -30.00 -1.32 -11.41
CA LYS A 201 -30.33 0.08 -11.69
C LYS A 201 -29.70 1.03 -10.68
N LEU A 202 -29.41 0.55 -9.46
CA LEU A 202 -28.79 1.35 -8.41
C LEU A 202 -27.28 1.35 -8.51
N ILE A 203 -26.66 0.25 -8.94
CA ILE A 203 -25.20 0.13 -8.93
C ILE A 203 -24.53 0.51 -10.25
N ILE A 204 -25.17 0.29 -11.41
CA ILE A 204 -24.51 0.47 -12.71
C ILE A 204 -24.37 1.96 -13.06
N ASP A 205 -23.12 2.38 -13.25
CA ASP A 205 -22.76 3.63 -13.91
C ASP A 205 -22.38 3.33 -15.38
N PRO A 206 -23.10 3.89 -16.37
CA PRO A 206 -22.83 3.63 -17.79
C PRO A 206 -21.53 4.28 -18.30
N HIS A 207 -20.93 5.21 -17.55
CA HIS A 207 -19.72 5.93 -17.98
C HIS A 207 -18.43 5.40 -17.33
N ASP A 208 -18.54 4.74 -16.17
CA ASP A 208 -17.38 4.25 -15.43
C ASP A 208 -17.67 2.93 -14.68
N PHE A 209 -16.92 1.89 -15.04
CA PHE A 209 -17.01 0.59 -14.38
C PHE A 209 -16.50 0.61 -12.93
N MET A 210 -15.49 1.43 -12.63
CA MET A 210 -14.94 1.51 -11.27
C MET A 210 -15.96 2.07 -10.29
N ASN A 211 -16.75 3.06 -10.71
CA ASN A 211 -17.88 3.56 -9.94
C ASN A 211 -18.94 2.49 -9.70
N THR A 212 -19.20 1.62 -10.68
CA THR A 212 -20.12 0.48 -10.52
C THR A 212 -19.66 -0.48 -9.42
N VAL A 213 -18.36 -0.78 -9.39
CA VAL A 213 -17.75 -1.63 -8.35
C VAL A 213 -17.82 -0.95 -6.97
N GLU A 214 -17.53 0.36 -6.89
CA GLU A 214 -17.62 1.11 -5.63
C GLU A 214 -19.07 1.15 -5.11
N ASN A 215 -20.05 1.41 -5.99
CA ASN A 215 -21.48 1.40 -5.65
C ASN A 215 -21.94 0.03 -5.14
N ALA A 216 -21.51 -1.05 -5.81
CA ALA A 216 -21.82 -2.41 -5.37
C ALA A 216 -21.24 -2.71 -3.98
N PHE A 217 -20.01 -2.28 -3.72
CA PHE A 217 -19.34 -2.46 -2.43
C PHE A 217 -20.04 -1.69 -1.30
N GLN A 218 -20.46 -0.46 -1.58
CA GLN A 218 -21.21 0.35 -0.63
C GLN A 218 -22.59 -0.23 -0.32
N MET A 219 -23.29 -0.75 -1.34
CA MET A 219 -24.58 -1.44 -1.16
C MET A 219 -24.44 -2.72 -0.34
N ALA A 220 -23.33 -3.46 -0.49
CA ALA A 220 -23.06 -4.64 0.33
C ALA A 220 -22.91 -4.30 1.83
N PHE A 221 -22.31 -3.16 2.17
CA PHE A 221 -22.26 -2.70 3.57
C PHE A 221 -23.62 -2.32 4.11
N LEU A 222 -24.45 -1.63 3.32
CA LEU A 222 -25.81 -1.29 3.74
C LEU A 222 -26.67 -2.56 3.96
N ALA A 223 -26.45 -3.61 3.16
CA ALA A 223 -27.14 -4.88 3.34
C ALA A 223 -26.65 -5.61 4.60
N ARG A 224 -25.34 -5.63 4.85
CA ARG A 224 -24.74 -6.22 6.06
C ARG A 224 -25.20 -5.52 7.33
N ASP A 225 -25.29 -4.19 7.31
CA ASP A 225 -25.68 -3.38 8.46
C ASP A 225 -27.21 -3.37 8.68
N GLY A 226 -27.97 -4.09 7.83
CA GLY A 226 -29.42 -4.29 7.98
C GLY A 226 -30.25 -3.09 7.51
N ASN A 227 -29.66 -2.10 6.85
CA ASN A 227 -30.36 -0.91 6.36
C ASN A 227 -31.21 -1.21 5.12
N ILE A 228 -30.79 -2.19 4.31
CA ILE A 228 -31.47 -2.60 3.08
C ILE A 228 -31.60 -4.13 3.02
N ALA A 229 -32.67 -4.59 2.38
CA ALA A 229 -32.89 -6.00 2.06
C ALA A 229 -32.80 -6.20 0.55
N ILE A 230 -32.08 -7.23 0.11
CA ILE A 230 -32.02 -7.65 -1.29
C ILE A 230 -32.86 -8.91 -1.42
N GLU A 231 -33.98 -8.80 -2.14
CA GLU A 231 -34.94 -9.88 -2.35
C GLU A 231 -34.95 -10.30 -3.82
N SER A 232 -35.09 -11.59 -4.09
CA SER A 232 -35.27 -12.12 -5.45
C SER A 232 -36.74 -12.13 -5.91
N SER A 233 -37.59 -11.30 -5.30
CA SER A 233 -39.06 -11.32 -5.42
C SER A 233 -39.63 -10.80 -6.74
N GLY A 234 -38.79 -10.48 -7.74
CA GLY A 234 -39.26 -10.06 -9.07
C GLY A 234 -39.72 -11.25 -9.91
N SER A 235 -40.77 -11.08 -10.73
CA SER A 235 -41.19 -12.04 -11.77
C SER A 235 -40.06 -12.47 -12.71
N ASP A 236 -39.01 -11.67 -12.76
CA ASP A 236 -37.88 -11.77 -13.68
C ASP A 236 -36.67 -12.49 -13.05
N GLY A 237 -36.76 -12.93 -11.78
CA GLY A 237 -35.68 -13.61 -11.06
C GLY A 237 -34.49 -12.72 -10.70
N LEU A 238 -34.58 -11.41 -10.96
CA LEU A 238 -33.53 -10.44 -10.70
C LEU A 238 -33.59 -9.89 -9.26
N PRO A 239 -32.44 -9.55 -8.66
CA PRO A 239 -32.38 -8.98 -7.32
C PRO A 239 -33.00 -7.57 -7.28
N HIS A 240 -33.91 -7.37 -6.34
CA HIS A 240 -34.55 -6.10 -6.03
C HIS A 240 -34.16 -5.64 -4.63
N VAL A 241 -33.93 -4.34 -4.46
CA VAL A 241 -33.57 -3.74 -3.17
C VAL A 241 -34.80 -3.05 -2.59
N ARG A 242 -35.05 -3.30 -1.31
CA ARG A 242 -36.06 -2.62 -0.49
C ARG A 242 -35.40 -2.07 0.79
N LEU A 243 -35.94 -1.00 1.35
CA LEU A 243 -35.56 -0.55 2.69
C LEU A 243 -36.02 -1.56 3.75
N ALA A 244 -35.13 -1.96 4.66
CA ALA A 244 -35.47 -2.84 5.76
C ALA A 244 -36.46 -2.14 6.71
N HIS A 245 -37.42 -2.90 7.26
CA HIS A 245 -38.32 -2.34 8.28
C HIS A 245 -37.58 -2.27 9.62
N LYS A 246 -37.88 -1.28 10.46
CA LYS A 246 -37.21 -1.13 11.77
C LYS A 246 -37.32 -2.39 12.65
N ASP A 247 -38.37 -3.19 12.45
CA ASP A 247 -38.60 -4.43 13.19
C ASP A 247 -37.66 -5.58 12.75
N GLU A 248 -37.07 -5.51 11.55
CA GLU A 248 -36.09 -6.49 11.03
C GLU A 248 -34.66 -6.16 11.49
N LEU A 249 -34.37 -4.88 11.80
CA LEU A 249 -33.06 -4.43 12.32
C LEU A 249 -32.75 -4.96 13.72
N ASP A 250 -33.77 -5.18 14.55
CA ASP A 250 -33.61 -5.66 15.93
C ASP A 250 -33.43 -7.19 16.03
N ALA A 251 -33.65 -7.93 14.93
CA ALA A 251 -33.62 -9.40 14.92
C ALA A 251 -32.22 -10.02 14.69
N HIS A 252 -31.26 -9.28 14.12
CA HIS A 252 -29.92 -9.79 13.82
C HIS A 252 -28.80 -8.82 14.26
N PRO A 253 -28.46 -8.77 15.57
CA PRO A 253 -27.34 -7.95 16.06
C PRO A 253 -25.96 -8.55 15.73
N ASP A 254 -25.87 -9.80 15.26
CA ASP A 254 -24.62 -10.49 14.99
C ASP A 254 -24.63 -11.15 13.61
N THR A 255 -24.17 -10.43 12.59
CA THR A 255 -23.58 -11.06 11.41
C THR A 255 -22.18 -10.52 11.21
N SER A 256 -21.30 -10.88 12.16
CA SER A 256 -19.88 -11.07 11.86
C SER A 256 -19.76 -12.27 10.91
N GLN A 257 -20.15 -12.10 9.65
CA GLN A 257 -19.68 -12.97 8.58
C GLN A 257 -18.37 -12.39 8.07
N SER A 258 -17.32 -12.98 8.60
CA SER A 258 -15.95 -13.01 8.13
C SER A 258 -15.88 -13.03 6.60
N ILE A 259 -15.20 -12.04 6.05
CA ILE A 259 -14.36 -12.19 4.86
C ILE A 259 -12.97 -11.71 5.27
#